data_AF-D0N7Y6-F1
#
_entry.id   AF-D0N7Y6-F1
#
_cell.length_a   1.000
_cell.length_b   1.000
_cell.length_c   1.000
_cell.angle_alpha   90.00
_cell.angle_beta   90.00
_cell.angle_gamma   90.00
#
_symmetry.space_group_name_H-M   'P 1'
#
loop_
_entity.id
_entity.type
_entity.pdbx_description
1 polymer ?
#
loop_
_entity_poly.entity_id
_entity_poly.type
_entity_poly.pdbx_seq_one_letter_code
_entity_poly.pdbx_strand_id
1 'polypeptide(L)'
;MHDFASSPEGCVDDPPYDPNMCGFSDSVDCIPLNGCGNPIAYLFFCSFTSLGTYVMLNVTVAVILESFSVSNEDEEPLFDPELLREFQNKWAKVDPKAKGFVPLVRLYAVVATLEPPLVKPEVMSDKNAFLQFMSKLHLPMYEGDTVYFTEVLLAMTREMVKEDVDDDLEGIGNIKLPSYDTPSHHRLDYQAHEYLAVRRIQRSVAHWLQVKRLLEKRSMEDYKIKIKKPATRPKRHRGSLVVMTG
;
A
#
# COMPACT_ATOMS: atom_id res chain seq x y z
N MET A 1 41.07 39.23 -21.82
CA MET A 1 39.89 40.03 -22.22
C MET A 1 40.31 41.43 -22.67
N HIS A 2 41.13 42.14 -21.88
CA HIS A 2 41.60 43.50 -22.23
C HIS A 2 42.42 43.52 -23.53
N ASP A 3 43.35 42.59 -23.72
CA ASP A 3 44.24 42.55 -24.90
C ASP A 3 43.50 42.32 -26.23
N PHE A 4 42.35 41.64 -26.20
CA PHE A 4 41.50 41.42 -27.38
C PHE A 4 40.61 42.62 -27.73
N ALA A 5 40.42 43.54 -26.77
CA ALA A 5 39.63 44.75 -26.95
C ALA A 5 40.52 45.99 -27.18
N SER A 6 41.81 45.91 -26.85
CA SER A 6 42.78 46.99 -27.08
C SER A 6 43.38 46.91 -28.47
N SER A 7 43.54 48.06 -29.12
CA SER A 7 44.31 48.22 -30.35
C SER A 7 45.60 48.98 -30.04
N PRO A 8 46.76 48.31 -29.97
CA PRO A 8 48.04 48.99 -29.76
C PRO A 8 48.43 49.85 -30.97
N GLU A 9 49.25 50.89 -30.75
CA GLU A 9 49.72 51.76 -31.83
C GLU A 9 50.52 50.96 -32.88
N GLY A 10 50.10 51.05 -34.15
CA GLY A 10 50.73 50.31 -35.26
C GLY A 10 50.22 48.87 -35.46
N CYS A 11 49.05 48.52 -34.90
CA CYS A 11 48.41 47.23 -35.16
C CYS A 11 47.95 47.09 -36.63
N VAL A 12 47.82 45.83 -37.08
CA VAL A 12 47.32 45.48 -38.42
C VAL A 12 45.95 44.82 -38.27
N ASP A 13 44.93 45.32 -38.97
CA ASP A 13 43.55 44.79 -38.86
C ASP A 13 43.46 43.32 -39.27
N ASP A 14 44.13 42.96 -40.37
CA ASP A 14 44.21 41.59 -40.90
C ASP A 14 45.66 41.24 -41.26
N PRO A 15 46.50 40.82 -40.29
CA PRO A 15 47.87 40.42 -40.58
C PRO A 15 47.86 39.17 -41.49
N PRO A 16 48.63 39.15 -42.59
CA PRO A 16 48.71 37.98 -43.44
C PRO A 16 49.34 36.82 -42.66
N TYR A 17 48.93 35.60 -43.01
CA TYR A 17 49.52 34.39 -42.43
C TYR A 17 51.03 34.34 -42.69
N ASP A 18 51.82 34.24 -41.62
CA ASP A 18 53.26 34.01 -41.65
C ASP A 18 53.58 32.79 -40.76
N PRO A 19 54.22 31.74 -41.30
CA PRO A 19 54.61 30.54 -40.54
C PRO A 19 55.49 30.83 -39.32
N ASN A 20 56.20 31.95 -39.28
CA ASN A 20 57.12 32.31 -38.19
C ASN A 20 56.44 33.11 -37.05
N MET A 21 55.12 33.34 -37.12
CA MET A 21 54.38 34.04 -36.07
C MET A 21 54.21 33.17 -34.82
N CYS A 22 54.31 33.81 -33.65
CA CYS A 22 54.05 33.20 -32.36
C CYS A 22 52.59 32.70 -32.31
N GLY A 23 52.42 31.40 -32.04
CA GLY A 23 51.13 30.72 -32.07
C GLY A 23 51.00 29.66 -33.18
N PHE A 24 51.82 29.75 -34.23
CA PHE A 24 51.94 28.74 -35.28
C PHE A 24 53.33 28.07 -35.32
N SER A 25 54.38 28.80 -34.92
CA SER A 25 55.74 28.28 -34.72
C SER A 25 56.09 28.24 -33.23
N ASP A 26 56.73 27.14 -32.81
CA ASP A 26 57.26 26.94 -31.44
C ASP A 26 58.72 27.43 -31.28
N SER A 27 59.24 28.20 -32.25
CA SER A 27 60.60 28.77 -32.18
C SER A 27 60.70 29.86 -31.11
N VAL A 28 61.83 29.90 -30.38
CA VAL A 28 62.10 30.92 -29.35
C VAL A 28 62.14 32.35 -29.91
N ASP A 29 62.51 32.50 -31.19
CA ASP A 29 62.57 33.78 -31.91
C ASP A 29 61.35 33.99 -32.83
N CYS A 30 60.14 33.66 -32.36
CA CYS A 30 58.92 33.87 -33.13
C CYS A 30 58.53 35.37 -33.21
N ILE A 31 57.86 35.76 -34.29
CA ILE A 31 57.35 37.12 -34.48
C ILE A 31 56.02 37.26 -33.73
N PRO A 32 55.84 38.22 -32.81
CA PRO A 32 54.57 38.38 -32.11
C PRO A 32 53.47 38.82 -33.08
N LEU A 33 52.30 38.21 -32.95
CA LEU A 33 51.14 38.57 -33.76
C LEU A 33 50.67 39.99 -33.40
N ASN A 34 50.67 40.89 -34.39
CA ASN A 34 50.31 42.31 -34.21
C ASN A 34 48.92 42.62 -34.81
N GLY A 35 47.89 41.92 -34.34
CA GLY A 35 46.50 42.14 -34.75
C GLY A 35 45.82 43.28 -33.99
N CYS A 36 44.92 44.02 -34.64
CA CYS A 36 44.06 45.00 -33.95
C CYS A 36 42.91 44.31 -33.20
N GLY A 37 42.69 44.67 -31.93
CA GLY A 37 41.57 44.20 -31.12
C GLY A 37 40.28 44.99 -31.38
N ASN A 38 39.11 44.35 -31.21
CA ASN A 38 37.82 45.01 -31.40
C ASN A 38 37.12 45.23 -30.04
N PRO A 39 36.67 46.45 -29.70
CA PRO A 39 35.99 46.75 -28.43
C PRO A 39 34.70 45.93 -28.21
N ILE A 40 34.08 45.41 -29.27
CA ILE A 40 32.93 44.48 -29.19
C ILE A 40 33.31 43.19 -28.45
N ALA A 41 34.59 42.80 -28.44
CA ALA A 41 35.08 41.66 -27.69
C ALA A 41 34.76 41.77 -26.19
N TYR A 42 34.76 42.97 -25.61
CA TYR A 42 34.40 43.16 -24.21
C TYR A 42 32.94 42.75 -23.94
N LEU A 43 32.01 43.17 -24.80
CA LEU A 43 30.60 42.80 -24.70
C LEU A 43 30.40 41.29 -24.91
N PHE A 44 31.12 40.69 -25.86
CA PHE A 44 31.09 39.26 -26.10
C PHE A 44 31.56 38.47 -24.86
N PHE A 45 32.74 38.78 -24.32
CA PHE A 45 33.27 38.06 -23.17
C PHE A 45 32.44 38.29 -21.90
N CYS A 46 31.99 39.52 -21.64
CA CYS A 46 31.11 39.80 -20.50
C CYS A 46 29.78 39.04 -20.61
N SER A 47 29.11 39.10 -21.77
CA SER A 47 27.85 38.37 -21.97
C SER A 47 28.02 36.85 -21.91
N PHE A 48 29.10 36.32 -22.48
CA PHE A 48 29.42 34.90 -22.43
C PHE A 48 29.69 34.43 -20.99
N THR A 49 30.49 35.18 -20.23
CA THR A 49 30.76 34.85 -18.81
C THR A 49 29.48 34.95 -17.98
N SER A 50 28.65 35.99 -18.15
CA SER A 50 27.38 36.12 -17.43
C SER A 50 26.38 35.02 -17.78
N LEU A 51 26.28 34.63 -19.05
CA LEU A 51 25.40 33.55 -19.49
C LEU A 51 25.91 32.18 -18.99
N GLY A 52 27.22 31.95 -19.07
CA GLY A 52 27.85 30.72 -18.61
C GLY A 52 27.70 30.51 -17.10
N THR A 53 27.89 31.56 -16.29
CA THR A 53 27.67 31.48 -14.84
C THR A 53 26.19 31.29 -14.51
N TYR A 54 25.28 31.94 -15.24
CA TYR A 54 23.84 31.73 -15.07
C TYR A 54 23.45 30.27 -15.33
N VAL A 55 23.91 29.67 -16.44
CA VAL A 55 23.64 28.26 -16.74
C VAL A 55 24.22 27.35 -15.66
N MET A 56 25.48 27.57 -15.25
CA MET A 56 26.11 26.79 -14.19
C MET A 56 25.35 26.88 -12.87
N LEU A 57 24.94 28.08 -12.46
CA LEU A 57 24.14 28.29 -11.25
C LEU A 57 22.81 27.53 -11.31
N ASN A 58 22.09 27.59 -12.43
CA ASN A 58 20.82 26.87 -12.56
C ASN A 58 20.99 25.34 -12.52
N VAL A 59 22.04 24.81 -13.16
CA VAL A 59 22.37 23.38 -13.08
C VAL A 59 22.73 23.00 -11.65
N THR A 60 23.55 23.79 -10.96
CA THR A 60 23.91 23.54 -9.56
C THR A 60 22.68 23.58 -8.64
N VAL A 61 21.78 24.54 -8.82
CA VAL A 61 20.51 24.61 -8.06
C VAL A 61 19.66 23.37 -8.32
N ALA A 62 19.53 22.92 -9.58
CA ALA A 62 18.78 21.72 -9.91
C ALA A 62 19.33 20.46 -9.22
N VAL A 63 20.66 20.28 -9.25
CA VAL A 63 21.34 19.15 -8.57
C VAL A 63 21.18 19.23 -7.05
N ILE A 64 21.27 20.44 -6.48
CA ILE A 64 21.06 20.64 -5.04
C ILE A 64 19.60 20.34 -4.67
N LEU A 65 18.62 20.77 -5.48
CA LEU A 65 17.20 20.47 -5.25
C LEU A 65 16.90 18.97 -5.37
N GLU A 66 17.55 18.27 -6.30
CA GLU A 66 17.44 16.81 -6.42
C GLU A 66 18.09 16.10 -5.22
N SER A 67 19.24 16.60 -4.76
CA SER A 67 19.91 16.09 -3.56
C SER A 67 19.04 16.32 -2.32
N PHE A 68 18.43 17.50 -2.19
CA PHE A 68 17.50 17.80 -1.11
C PHE A 68 16.16 17.08 -1.28
N SER A 69 15.68 16.78 -2.48
CA SER A 69 14.47 15.95 -2.62
C SER A 69 14.75 14.54 -2.16
N VAL A 70 15.90 13.96 -2.53
CA VAL A 70 16.30 12.62 -2.06
C VAL A 70 16.60 12.61 -0.55
N SER A 71 17.19 13.67 0.01
CA SER A 71 17.42 13.73 1.46
C SER A 71 16.17 14.14 2.26
N ASN A 72 15.21 14.86 1.69
CA ASN A 72 13.89 15.07 2.32
C ASN A 72 12.96 13.87 2.08
N GLU A 73 13.29 12.91 1.21
CA GLU A 73 12.66 11.58 1.23
C GLU A 73 13.07 10.77 2.48
N ASP A 74 14.07 11.23 3.26
CA ASP A 74 14.31 10.77 4.63
C ASP A 74 13.36 11.43 5.67
N GLU A 75 12.45 12.33 5.27
CA GLU A 75 11.21 12.56 6.02
C GLU A 75 10.35 11.31 5.87
N GLU A 76 10.65 10.31 6.71
CA GLU A 76 9.94 9.04 6.92
C GLU A 76 9.17 8.58 5.68
N PRO A 77 9.75 7.72 4.81
CA PRO A 77 8.95 7.08 3.77
C PRO A 77 7.69 6.55 4.45
N LEU A 78 6.54 7.06 4.00
CA LEU A 78 5.20 6.77 4.55
C LEU A 78 4.94 5.24 4.63
N PHE A 79 5.81 4.47 3.98
CA PHE A 79 5.97 3.04 4.15
C PHE A 79 7.45 2.61 4.21
N ASP A 80 7.89 2.06 5.34
CA ASP A 80 9.23 1.47 5.50
C ASP A 80 9.43 0.30 4.50
N PRO A 81 10.48 0.31 3.66
CA PRO A 81 10.77 -0.76 2.70
C PRO A 81 10.93 -2.13 3.37
N GLU A 82 11.34 -2.19 4.64
CA GLU A 82 11.44 -3.45 5.37
C GLU A 82 10.06 -4.04 5.69
N LEU A 83 9.07 -3.20 6.03
CA LEU A 83 7.67 -3.64 6.24
C LEU A 83 7.04 -4.17 4.94
N LEU A 84 7.34 -3.53 3.80
CA LEU A 84 6.93 -4.03 2.48
C LEU A 84 7.47 -5.45 2.26
N ARG A 85 8.77 -5.63 2.52
CA ARG A 85 9.47 -6.90 2.34
C ARG A 85 8.90 -7.96 3.26
N GLU A 86 8.59 -7.61 4.50
CA GLU A 86 7.94 -8.54 5.43
C GLU A 86 6.56 -8.97 4.92
N PHE A 87 5.71 -8.02 4.52
CA PHE A 87 4.39 -8.33 3.99
C PHE A 87 4.46 -9.24 2.77
N GLN A 88 5.35 -8.92 1.81
CA GLN A 88 5.59 -9.76 0.63
C GLN A 88 6.02 -11.18 1.01
N ASN A 89 6.92 -11.33 1.99
CA ASN A 89 7.38 -12.63 2.46
C ASN A 89 6.25 -13.45 3.11
N LYS A 90 5.38 -12.83 3.91
CA LYS A 90 4.22 -13.54 4.52
C LYS A 90 3.16 -13.87 3.47
N TRP A 91 2.91 -12.97 2.52
CA TRP A 91 1.97 -13.19 1.40
C TRP A 91 2.44 -14.31 0.47
N ALA A 92 3.73 -14.39 0.14
CA ALA A 92 4.30 -15.43 -0.72
C ALA A 92 4.05 -16.85 -0.17
N LYS A 93 3.85 -17.02 1.14
CA LYS A 93 3.47 -18.32 1.74
C LYS A 93 2.07 -18.76 1.35
N VAL A 94 1.14 -17.84 1.12
CA VAL A 94 -0.24 -18.15 0.70
C VAL A 94 -0.43 -18.10 -0.82
N ASP A 95 0.41 -17.35 -1.53
CA ASP A 95 0.45 -17.23 -2.98
C ASP A 95 1.86 -17.48 -3.56
N PRO A 96 2.33 -18.74 -3.57
CA PRO A 96 3.68 -19.08 -4.03
C PRO A 96 3.87 -18.93 -5.54
N LYS A 97 2.77 -18.77 -6.30
CA LYS A 97 2.80 -18.60 -7.75
C LYS A 97 2.70 -17.13 -8.18
N ALA A 98 2.72 -16.20 -7.22
CA ALA A 98 2.60 -14.76 -7.47
C ALA A 98 1.41 -14.40 -8.38
N LYS A 99 0.26 -15.03 -8.15
CA LYS A 99 -0.97 -14.72 -8.89
C LYS A 99 -1.53 -13.35 -8.53
N GLY A 100 -1.20 -12.83 -7.35
CA GLY A 100 -1.75 -11.60 -6.78
C GLY A 100 -3.14 -11.77 -6.15
N PHE A 101 -3.88 -12.83 -6.47
CA PHE A 101 -5.22 -13.11 -5.94
C PHE A 101 -5.20 -14.27 -4.95
N VAL A 102 -5.74 -14.04 -3.76
CA VAL A 102 -5.81 -15.04 -2.69
C VAL A 102 -7.24 -15.17 -2.17
N PRO A 103 -7.76 -16.38 -1.92
CA PRO A 103 -9.06 -16.55 -1.28
C PRO A 103 -9.12 -15.84 0.07
N LEU A 104 -10.20 -15.10 0.34
CA LEU A 104 -10.32 -14.30 1.57
C LEU A 104 -10.12 -15.13 2.85
N VAL A 105 -10.51 -16.40 2.83
CA VAL A 105 -10.31 -17.33 3.96
C VAL A 105 -8.83 -17.54 4.32
N ARG A 106 -7.91 -17.40 3.36
CA ARG A 106 -6.46 -17.51 3.58
C ARG A 106 -5.84 -16.21 4.05
N LEU A 107 -6.51 -15.07 3.85
CA LEU A 107 -6.03 -13.77 4.33
C LEU A 107 -5.88 -13.77 5.85
N TYR A 108 -6.76 -14.46 6.58
CA TYR A 108 -6.62 -14.64 8.03
C TYR A 108 -5.25 -15.19 8.43
N ALA A 109 -4.72 -16.17 7.67
CA ALA A 109 -3.41 -16.75 7.94
C ALA A 109 -2.25 -15.76 7.68
N VAL A 110 -2.41 -14.86 6.71
CA VAL A 110 -1.43 -13.80 6.45
C VAL A 110 -1.44 -12.82 7.62
N VAL A 111 -2.61 -12.28 7.96
CA VAL A 111 -2.80 -11.30 9.05
C VAL A 111 -2.32 -11.86 10.39
N ALA A 112 -2.53 -13.15 10.65
CA ALA A 112 -2.06 -13.84 11.86
C ALA A 112 -0.53 -13.91 11.99
N THR A 113 0.22 -13.74 10.91
CA THR A 113 1.68 -13.89 10.87
C THR A 113 2.42 -12.57 10.70
N LEU A 114 1.70 -11.47 10.53
CA LEU A 114 2.27 -10.13 10.45
C LEU A 114 2.52 -9.60 11.85
N GLU A 115 3.62 -8.87 12.00
CA GLU A 115 4.02 -8.23 13.26
C GLU A 115 3.62 -6.74 13.24
N PRO A 116 3.59 -6.06 14.41
CA PRO A 116 3.42 -4.61 14.46
C PRO A 116 4.52 -3.91 13.63
N PRO A 117 4.21 -2.77 12.96
CA PRO A 117 3.01 -1.94 13.07
C PRO A 117 1.84 -2.32 12.14
N LEU A 118 2.05 -3.22 11.16
CA LEU A 118 1.03 -3.55 10.14
C LEU A 118 -0.25 -4.16 10.72
N VAL A 119 -0.11 -4.96 11.78
CA VAL A 119 -1.22 -5.61 12.48
C VAL A 119 -0.95 -5.55 13.98
N LYS A 120 -1.88 -4.98 14.72
CA LYS A 120 -1.82 -5.00 16.18
C LYS A 120 -2.17 -6.40 16.73
N PRO A 121 -1.54 -6.85 17.82
CA PRO A 121 -1.82 -8.17 18.40
C PRO A 121 -3.30 -8.38 18.76
N GLU A 122 -4.01 -7.30 19.10
CA GLU A 122 -5.42 -7.34 19.49
C GLU A 122 -6.35 -7.74 18.33
N VAL A 123 -5.95 -7.49 17.08
CA VAL A 123 -6.72 -7.88 15.88
C VAL A 123 -6.95 -9.39 15.85
N MET A 124 -5.98 -10.16 16.36
CA MET A 124 -6.00 -11.61 16.36
C MET A 124 -6.47 -12.24 17.68
N SER A 125 -6.89 -11.41 18.66
CA SER A 125 -7.37 -11.87 19.97
C SER A 125 -8.63 -12.72 19.88
N ASP A 126 -9.60 -12.30 19.08
CA ASP A 126 -10.82 -13.05 18.82
C ASP A 126 -11.35 -12.84 17.38
N LYS A 127 -12.41 -13.57 17.03
CA LYS A 127 -13.03 -13.48 15.70
C LYS A 127 -13.76 -12.16 15.45
N ASN A 128 -14.16 -11.45 16.49
CA ASN A 128 -14.87 -10.18 16.37
C ASN A 128 -13.89 -9.04 16.09
N ALA A 129 -12.74 -9.01 16.77
CA ALA A 129 -11.63 -8.09 16.52
C ALA A 129 -11.14 -8.20 15.08
N PHE A 130 -10.94 -9.42 14.58
CA PHE A 130 -10.57 -9.64 13.18
C PHE A 130 -11.65 -9.12 12.20
N LEU A 131 -12.94 -9.31 12.50
CA LEU A 131 -14.02 -8.79 11.65
C LEU A 131 -14.10 -7.25 11.68
N GLN A 132 -13.88 -6.63 12.84
CA GLN A 132 -13.81 -5.18 12.97
C GLN A 132 -12.65 -4.64 12.14
N PHE A 133 -11.46 -5.23 12.24
CA PHE A 133 -10.32 -4.86 11.42
C PHE A 133 -10.63 -4.97 9.92
N MET A 134 -11.21 -6.08 9.46
CA MET A 134 -11.64 -6.25 8.07
C MET A 134 -12.68 -5.20 7.62
N SER A 135 -13.53 -4.73 8.54
CA SER A 135 -14.50 -3.66 8.25
C SER A 135 -13.81 -2.31 8.02
N LYS A 136 -12.71 -2.03 8.71
CA LYS A 136 -11.96 -0.78 8.54
C LYS A 136 -11.20 -0.72 7.22
N LEU A 137 -10.68 -1.86 6.75
CA LEU A 137 -9.92 -1.96 5.51
C LEU A 137 -10.76 -1.75 4.23
N HIS A 138 -12.08 -1.95 4.29
CA HIS A 138 -12.99 -1.81 3.13
C HIS A 138 -12.53 -2.56 1.86
N LEU A 139 -12.00 -3.78 2.03
CA LEU A 139 -11.40 -4.53 0.94
C LEU A 139 -12.44 -4.97 -0.12
N PRO A 140 -12.22 -4.67 -1.40
CA PRO A 140 -13.07 -5.18 -2.47
C PRO A 140 -12.88 -6.69 -2.68
N MET A 141 -13.97 -7.37 -3.03
CA MET A 141 -13.95 -8.78 -3.40
C MET A 141 -13.87 -8.94 -4.92
N TYR A 142 -13.24 -10.02 -5.36
CA TYR A 142 -13.13 -10.42 -6.77
C TYR A 142 -13.72 -11.81 -6.97
N GLU A 143 -13.95 -12.17 -8.23
CA GLU A 143 -14.43 -13.51 -8.62
C GLU A 143 -13.66 -14.64 -7.92
N GLY A 144 -14.41 -15.67 -7.48
CA GLY A 144 -13.86 -16.80 -6.74
C GLY A 144 -13.60 -16.53 -5.25
N ASP A 145 -14.28 -15.55 -4.67
CA ASP A 145 -14.13 -15.13 -3.26
C ASP A 145 -12.68 -14.73 -2.90
N THR A 146 -12.02 -14.01 -3.81
CA THR A 146 -10.61 -13.62 -3.69
C THR A 146 -10.44 -12.13 -3.40
N VAL A 147 -9.27 -11.79 -2.84
CA VAL A 147 -8.79 -10.42 -2.61
C VAL A 147 -7.46 -10.22 -3.33
N TYR A 148 -7.19 -8.98 -3.75
CA TYR A 148 -6.00 -8.62 -4.52
C TYR A 148 -4.88 -8.07 -3.63
N PHE A 149 -3.64 -8.48 -3.89
CA PHE A 149 -2.45 -8.14 -3.11
C PHE A 149 -2.30 -6.62 -2.88
N THR A 150 -2.36 -5.81 -3.93
CA THR A 150 -2.09 -4.36 -3.81
C THR A 150 -3.18 -3.65 -3.01
N GLU A 151 -4.44 -4.05 -3.19
CA GLU A 151 -5.60 -3.53 -2.45
C GLU A 151 -5.49 -3.85 -0.95
N VAL A 152 -5.09 -5.09 -0.62
CA VAL A 152 -4.88 -5.50 0.77
C VAL A 152 -3.73 -4.71 1.39
N LEU A 153 -2.58 -4.66 0.72
CA LEU A 153 -1.41 -3.94 1.21
C LEU A 153 -1.73 -2.47 1.45
N LEU A 154 -2.30 -1.79 0.46
CA LEU A 154 -2.65 -0.37 0.55
C LEU A 154 -3.66 -0.10 1.66
N ALA A 155 -4.72 -0.92 1.77
CA ALA A 155 -5.72 -0.74 2.80
C ALA A 155 -5.12 -0.89 4.20
N MET A 156 -4.21 -1.84 4.39
CA MET A 156 -3.52 -2.05 5.66
C MET A 156 -2.57 -0.90 5.99
N THR A 157 -1.76 -0.46 5.02
CA THR A 157 -0.89 0.73 5.19
C THR A 157 -1.70 1.97 5.52
N ARG A 158 -2.86 2.17 4.86
CA ARG A 158 -3.75 3.29 5.13
C ARG A 158 -4.29 3.25 6.56
N GLU A 159 -4.69 2.08 7.04
CA GLU A 159 -5.18 1.94 8.42
C GLU A 159 -4.07 2.14 9.46
N MET A 160 -2.85 1.69 9.18
CA MET A 160 -1.67 1.95 10.00
C MET A 160 -1.40 3.47 10.13
N VAL A 161 -1.28 4.17 9.00
CA VAL A 161 -0.97 5.62 8.98
C VAL A 161 -2.07 6.47 9.60
N LYS A 162 -3.34 6.08 9.43
CA LYS A 162 -4.47 6.79 10.05
C LYS A 162 -4.40 6.81 11.59
N GLU A 163 -3.77 5.82 12.20
CA GLU A 163 -3.63 5.77 13.65
C GLU A 163 -2.45 6.60 14.15
N ASP A 164 -1.47 6.90 13.30
CA ASP A 164 -0.27 7.69 13.65
C ASP A 164 -0.45 9.20 13.43
N VAL A 165 -1.46 9.61 12.64
CA VAL A 165 -1.74 11.03 12.35
C VAL A 165 -3.04 11.46 13.04
N ASP A 166 -2.94 12.30 14.09
CA ASP A 166 -4.08 13.01 14.68
C ASP A 166 -4.81 13.84 13.62
N ASP A 167 -6.05 13.45 13.31
CA ASP A 167 -7.22 14.11 12.70
C ASP A 167 -7.10 15.39 11.83
N ASP A 168 -5.97 15.69 11.16
CA ASP A 168 -5.83 16.88 10.29
C ASP A 168 -5.28 16.60 8.87
N LEU A 169 -5.35 15.35 8.37
CA LEU A 169 -5.04 15.03 6.98
C LEU A 169 -6.18 14.26 6.27
N GLU A 170 -7.33 14.90 6.08
CA GLU A 170 -8.40 14.41 5.19
C GLU A 170 -7.95 14.29 3.71
N GLY A 171 -6.75 14.77 3.35
CA GLY A 171 -6.22 14.77 1.99
C GLY A 171 -5.71 13.42 1.44
N ILE A 172 -5.33 12.46 2.30
CA ILE A 172 -4.73 11.17 1.84
C ILE A 172 -5.81 10.12 1.54
N GLY A 173 -7.04 10.32 2.02
CA GLY A 173 -8.12 9.35 1.87
C GLY A 173 -8.59 9.08 0.44
N ASN A 174 -8.18 9.93 -0.51
CA ASN A 174 -8.59 9.92 -1.91
C ASN A 174 -7.43 9.67 -2.89
N ILE A 175 -6.31 9.09 -2.45
CA ILE A 175 -5.31 8.55 -3.39
C ILE A 175 -5.95 7.35 -4.11
N LYS A 176 -6.71 7.65 -5.16
CA LYS A 176 -7.08 6.70 -6.18
C LYS A 176 -5.79 6.43 -6.95
N LEU A 177 -5.08 5.35 -6.59
CA LEU A 177 -3.91 4.93 -7.35
C LEU A 177 -4.27 4.91 -8.83
N PRO A 178 -3.35 5.33 -9.71
CA PRO A 178 -3.49 5.08 -11.13
C PRO A 178 -3.84 3.60 -11.30
N SER A 179 -4.88 3.30 -12.07
CA SER A 179 -5.30 1.93 -12.41
C SER A 179 -4.17 1.26 -13.20
N TYR A 180 -3.13 0.78 -12.52
CA TYR A 180 -2.17 -0.15 -13.07
C TYR A 180 -2.88 -1.48 -13.19
N ASP A 181 -3.08 -1.91 -14.44
CA ASP A 181 -3.71 -3.15 -14.87
C ASP A 181 -4.94 -3.53 -14.04
N THR A 182 -6.11 -3.08 -14.50
CA THR A 182 -7.36 -3.68 -14.03
C THR A 182 -7.22 -5.19 -14.17
N PRO A 183 -7.35 -5.96 -13.07
CA PRO A 183 -7.10 -7.38 -13.13
C PRO A 183 -8.02 -8.04 -14.14
N SER A 184 -7.57 -9.10 -14.78
CA SER A 184 -8.42 -9.97 -15.61
C SER A 184 -9.66 -10.51 -14.86
N HIS A 185 -9.69 -10.37 -13.53
CA HIS A 185 -10.78 -10.78 -12.66
C HIS A 185 -11.78 -9.65 -12.43
N HIS A 186 -13.06 -9.96 -12.60
CA HIS A 186 -14.15 -9.02 -12.32
C HIS A 186 -14.24 -8.72 -10.82
N ARG A 187 -14.32 -7.42 -10.50
CA ARG A 187 -14.58 -6.92 -9.15
C ARG A 187 -16.06 -7.10 -8.81
N LEU A 188 -16.33 -7.57 -7.61
CA LEU A 188 -17.68 -7.76 -7.09
C LEU A 188 -18.14 -6.51 -6.33
N ASP A 189 -19.46 -6.29 -6.28
CA ASP A 189 -20.07 -5.11 -5.66
C ASP A 189 -20.09 -5.12 -4.13
N TYR A 190 -19.65 -6.21 -3.52
CA TYR A 190 -19.60 -6.38 -2.07
C TYR A 190 -18.15 -6.46 -1.56
N GLN A 191 -17.98 -6.14 -0.29
CA GLN A 191 -16.69 -6.08 0.39
C GLN A 191 -16.40 -7.33 1.22
N ALA A 192 -15.14 -7.51 1.59
CA ALA A 192 -14.68 -8.66 2.36
C ALA A 192 -15.39 -8.80 3.72
N HIS A 193 -15.64 -7.70 4.42
CA HIS A 193 -16.29 -7.73 5.73
C HIS A 193 -17.78 -8.15 5.62
N GLU A 194 -18.48 -7.72 4.57
CA GLU A 194 -19.85 -8.12 4.27
C GLU A 194 -19.94 -9.62 3.99
N TYR A 195 -19.02 -10.13 3.16
CA TYR A 195 -18.90 -11.56 2.87
C TYR A 195 -18.69 -12.38 4.16
N LEU A 196 -17.78 -11.95 5.03
CA LEU A 196 -17.50 -12.66 6.28
C LEU A 196 -18.69 -12.62 7.24
N ALA A 197 -19.40 -11.49 7.31
CA ALA A 197 -20.61 -11.34 8.13
C ALA A 197 -21.72 -12.30 7.65
N VAL A 198 -22.00 -12.32 6.34
CA VAL A 198 -22.98 -13.25 5.74
C VAL A 198 -22.60 -14.70 6.03
N ARG A 199 -21.33 -15.07 5.83
CA ARG A 199 -20.85 -16.43 6.09
C ARG A 199 -20.95 -16.84 7.56
N ARG A 200 -20.77 -15.89 8.49
CA ARG A 200 -20.96 -16.11 9.93
C ARG A 200 -22.42 -16.38 10.26
N ILE A 201 -23.35 -15.60 9.69
CA ILE A 201 -24.80 -15.78 9.86
C ILE A 201 -25.25 -17.12 9.26
N GLN A 202 -24.80 -17.45 8.06
CA GLN A 202 -25.13 -18.73 7.42
C GLN A 202 -24.71 -19.92 8.28
N ARG A 203 -23.50 -19.89 8.86
CA ARG A 203 -23.01 -20.94 9.76
C ARG A 203 -23.84 -21.05 11.04
N SER A 204 -24.20 -19.92 11.66
CA SER A 204 -25.01 -19.94 12.89
C SER A 204 -26.42 -20.47 12.63
N VAL A 205 -27.04 -20.09 11.52
CA VAL A 205 -28.35 -20.60 11.10
C VAL A 205 -28.29 -22.10 10.79
N ALA A 206 -27.28 -22.55 10.04
CA ALA A 206 -27.09 -23.97 9.73
C ALA A 206 -26.92 -24.80 11.01
N HIS A 207 -26.10 -24.33 11.96
CA HIS A 207 -25.92 -24.95 13.25
C HIS A 207 -27.23 -24.98 14.06
N TRP A 208 -27.95 -23.85 14.14
CA TRP A 208 -29.24 -23.78 14.83
C TRP A 208 -30.27 -24.75 14.24
N LEU A 209 -30.36 -24.86 12.91
CA LEU A 209 -31.24 -25.81 12.23
C LEU A 209 -30.89 -27.27 12.58
N GLN A 210 -29.60 -27.60 12.68
CA GLN A 210 -29.16 -28.94 13.11
C GLN A 210 -29.59 -29.24 14.56
N VAL A 211 -29.33 -28.31 15.48
CA VAL A 211 -29.73 -28.44 16.88
C VAL A 211 -31.24 -28.59 17.01
N LYS A 212 -32.01 -27.76 16.31
CA LYS A 212 -33.48 -27.83 16.28
C LYS A 212 -33.98 -29.20 15.85
N ARG A 213 -33.44 -29.75 14.74
CA ARG A 213 -33.79 -31.09 14.26
C ARG A 213 -33.48 -32.19 15.28
N LEU A 214 -32.40 -32.08 16.04
CA LEU A 214 -32.05 -33.04 17.08
C LEU A 214 -33.01 -32.98 18.27
N LEU A 215 -33.39 -31.78 18.70
CA LEU A 215 -34.36 -31.58 19.78
C LEU A 215 -35.74 -32.12 19.40
N GLU A 216 -36.19 -31.85 18.17
CA GLU A 216 -37.46 -32.40 17.65
C GLU A 216 -37.44 -33.93 17.62
N LYS A 217 -36.33 -34.55 17.18
CA LYS A 217 -36.17 -36.02 17.21
C LYS A 217 -36.26 -36.59 18.63
N ARG A 218 -35.54 -35.99 19.59
CA ARG A 218 -35.56 -36.42 21.00
C ARG A 218 -36.95 -36.27 21.60
N SER A 219 -37.63 -35.15 21.33
CA SER A 219 -39.01 -34.92 21.77
C SER A 219 -39.97 -35.98 21.23
N MET A 220 -39.82 -36.36 19.96
CA MET A 220 -40.61 -37.43 19.33
C MET A 220 -40.32 -38.82 19.93
N GLU A 221 -39.06 -39.11 20.27
CA GLU A 221 -38.68 -40.36 20.95
C GLU A 221 -39.28 -40.45 22.36
N ASP A 222 -39.19 -39.38 23.14
CA ASP A 222 -39.80 -39.29 24.46
C ASP A 222 -41.32 -39.46 24.41
N TYR A 223 -41.97 -38.88 23.40
CA TYR A 223 -43.40 -39.05 23.16
C TYR A 223 -43.75 -40.52 22.85
N LYS A 224 -42.99 -41.19 21.97
CA LYS A 224 -43.16 -42.62 21.66
C LYS A 224 -42.97 -43.50 22.91
N ILE A 225 -41.99 -43.21 23.76
CA ILE A 225 -41.75 -43.95 25.02
C ILE A 225 -42.93 -43.77 25.97
N LYS A 226 -43.46 -42.54 26.11
CA LYS A 226 -44.62 -42.27 26.97
C LYS A 226 -45.86 -43.06 26.52
N ILE A 227 -46.11 -43.16 25.22
CA ILE A 227 -47.23 -43.96 24.68
C ILE A 227 -47.03 -45.46 24.90
N LYS A 228 -45.79 -45.96 24.76
CA LYS A 228 -45.49 -47.40 24.90
C LYS A 228 -45.53 -47.91 26.35
N LYS A 229 -45.51 -47.05 27.37
CA LYS A 229 -45.64 -47.48 28.76
C LYS A 229 -47.09 -47.96 29.02
N PRO A 230 -47.33 -49.24 29.35
CA PRO A 230 -48.68 -49.71 29.67
C PRO A 230 -49.19 -48.98 30.91
N ALA A 231 -50.43 -48.49 30.85
CA ALA A 231 -51.09 -47.85 31.97
C ALA A 231 -51.44 -48.88 33.05
N THR A 232 -50.51 -49.18 33.96
CA THR A 232 -50.82 -49.84 35.24
C THR A 232 -51.56 -48.85 36.14
N ARG A 233 -52.85 -48.66 35.87
CA ARG A 233 -53.76 -47.94 36.76
C ARG A 233 -54.25 -48.93 37.82
N PRO A 234 -53.97 -48.74 39.13
CA PRO A 234 -54.46 -49.66 40.14
C PRO A 234 -56.00 -49.53 40.24
N LYS A 235 -56.71 -50.66 40.07
CA LYS A 235 -58.17 -50.72 40.31
C LYS A 235 -58.42 -50.53 41.81
N ARG A 236 -58.95 -49.38 42.20
CA ARG A 236 -59.37 -49.09 43.57
C ARG A 236 -60.70 -49.83 43.84
N HIS A 237 -60.63 -50.95 44.55
CA HIS A 237 -61.83 -51.69 44.98
C HIS A 237 -62.50 -50.87 46.10
N ARG A 238 -63.70 -50.31 45.85
CA ARG A 238 -64.54 -49.73 46.90
C ARG A 238 -65.23 -50.90 47.62
N GLY A 239 -64.70 -51.30 48.77
CA GLY A 239 -65.43 -52.15 49.71
C GLY A 239 -66.48 -51.31 50.44
N SER A 240 -67.75 -51.67 50.29
CA SER A 240 -68.85 -51.16 51.11
C SER A 240 -68.76 -51.79 52.51
N LEU A 241 -68.47 -50.96 53.52
CA LEU A 241 -68.61 -51.35 54.93
C LEU A 241 -70.10 -51.28 55.29
N VAL A 242 -70.72 -52.42 55.59
CA VAL A 242 -72.04 -52.49 56.24
C VAL A 242 -71.79 -52.53 57.74
N VAL A 243 -72.22 -51.48 58.44
CA VAL A 243 -72.23 -51.44 59.91
C VAL A 243 -73.49 -52.17 60.37
N MET A 244 -73.32 -53.35 60.98
CA MET A 244 -74.38 -54.04 61.72
C MET A 244 -74.32 -53.56 63.18
N THR A 245 -75.38 -52.89 63.62
CA THR A 245 -75.65 -52.59 65.03
C THR A 245 -76.26 -53.81 65.69
N GLY A 246 -75.66 -54.27 66.79
CA GLY A 246 -76.19 -55.26 67.71
C GLY A 246 -75.54 -55.08 69.07
#